data_AF-A0A7Z6T820-F1
#
_entry.id   AF-A0A7Z6T820-F1
#
_cell.length_a   1.000
_cell.length_b   1.000
_cell.length_c   1.000
_cell.angle_alpha   90.00
_cell.angle_beta   90.00
_cell.angle_gamma   90.00
#
_symmetry.space_group_name_H-M   'P 1'
#
loop_
_entity.id
_entity.type
_entity.pdbx_description
1 polymer ?
#
loop_
_entity_poly.entity_id
_entity_poly.type
_entity_poly.pdbx_seq_one_letter_code
_entity_poly.pdbx_strand_id
1 'polypeptide(L)' 'MQLFNDGLDMGSALTELHDAWNTKSGTLKQACAHISNHLDHSRAEHARDEVKIVTDMRTADGDDLSVSRIRDYYT' A
#
# COMPACT_ATOMS: atom_id res chain seq x y z
N MET A 1 12.06 -17.61 -49.41
CA MET A 1 12.92 -17.57 -48.21
C MET A 1 12.53 -16.49 -47.20
N GLN A 2 12.06 -15.29 -47.63
CA GLN A 2 11.70 -14.19 -46.71
C GLN A 2 10.57 -14.55 -45.72
N LEU A 3 9.48 -15.16 -46.18
CA LEU A 3 8.34 -15.56 -45.33
C LEU A 3 8.70 -16.50 -44.16
N PHE A 4 9.74 -17.33 -44.31
CA PHE A 4 10.19 -18.22 -43.23
C PHE A 4 10.96 -17.45 -42.15
N ASN A 5 11.75 -16.45 -42.56
CA ASN A 5 12.51 -15.62 -41.63
C ASN A 5 11.57 -14.70 -40.85
N ASP A 6 10.60 -14.08 -41.54
CA ASP A 6 9.62 -13.19 -40.92
C ASP A 6 8.77 -13.90 -39.86
N GLY A 7 8.43 -15.18 -40.09
CA GLY A 7 7.71 -16.01 -39.11
C GLY A 7 8.53 -16.35 -37.86
N LEU A 8 9.84 -16.54 -38.01
CA LEU A 8 10.76 -16.75 -36.89
C LEU A 8 10.97 -15.46 -36.08
N ASP A 9 11.13 -14.33 -36.76
CA ASP A 9 11.29 -13.01 -36.15
C ASP A 9 10.03 -12.61 -35.34
N MET A 10 8.84 -12.85 -35.91
CA MET A 10 7.57 -12.61 -35.22
C MET A 10 7.41 -13.54 -33.99
N GLY A 11 7.84 -14.80 -34.08
CA GLY A 11 7.82 -15.73 -32.95
C GLY A 11 8.73 -15.26 -31.79
N SER A 12 9.93 -14.76 -32.12
CA SER A 12 10.85 -14.18 -31.14
C SER A 12 10.25 -12.94 -30.47
N ALA A 13 9.73 -12.01 -31.27
CA ALA A 13 9.13 -10.78 -30.77
C ALA A 13 7.90 -11.04 -29.88
N LEU A 14 7.07 -12.04 -30.22
CA LEU A 14 5.93 -12.42 -29.40
C LEU A 14 6.35 -13.05 -28.07
N THR A 15 7.43 -13.84 -28.07
CA THR A 15 7.99 -14.45 -26.86
C THR A 15 8.55 -13.37 -25.93
N GLU A 16 9.30 -12.41 -26.48
CA GLU A 16 9.81 -11.27 -25.71
C GLU A 16 8.69 -10.43 -25.10
N LEU A 17 7.63 -10.14 -25.87
CA LEU A 17 6.47 -9.42 -25.37
C LEU A 17 5.76 -10.18 -24.23
N HIS A 18 5.63 -11.50 -24.38
CA HIS A 18 5.06 -12.36 -23.36
C HIS A 18 5.87 -12.33 -22.05
N ASP A 19 7.19 -12.42 -22.14
CA ASP A 19 8.08 -12.40 -20.97
C ASP A 19 8.09 -11.03 -20.29
N ALA A 20 8.09 -9.96 -21.08
CA ALA A 20 7.95 -8.60 -20.58
C ALA A 20 6.60 -8.41 -19.86
N TRP A 21 5.50 -8.90 -20.45
CA TRP A 21 4.17 -8.81 -19.86
C TRP A 21 4.09 -9.55 -18.51
N ASN A 22 4.59 -10.78 -18.45
CA ASN A 22 4.62 -11.55 -17.20
C ASN A 22 5.43 -10.86 -16.12
N THR A 23 6.58 -10.29 -16.48
CA THR A 23 7.41 -9.51 -15.56
C THR A 23 6.64 -8.32 -15.00
N LYS A 24 6.01 -7.50 -15.87
CA LYS A 24 5.26 -6.31 -15.45
C LYS A 24 4.02 -6.67 -14.63
N SER A 25 3.30 -7.72 -15.00
CA SER A 25 2.15 -8.22 -14.24
C SER A 25 2.58 -8.67 -12.84
N GLY A 26 3.71 -9.36 -12.72
CA GLY A 26 4.31 -9.74 -11.44
C GLY A 26 4.67 -8.53 -10.59
N THR A 27 5.35 -7.53 -11.17
CA THR A 27 5.70 -6.28 -10.48
C THR A 27 4.46 -5.55 -9.96
N LEU A 28 3.40 -5.44 -10.76
CA LEU A 28 2.16 -4.79 -10.35
C LEU A 28 1.51 -5.50 -9.16
N LYS A 29 1.43 -6.84 -9.21
CA LYS A 29 0.89 -7.63 -8.09
C LYS A 29 1.68 -7.42 -6.81
N GLN A 30 3.02 -7.42 -6.90
CA GLN A 30 3.88 -7.15 -5.74
C GLN A 30 3.66 -5.74 -5.20
N ALA A 31 3.58 -4.72 -6.06
CA ALA A 31 3.29 -3.35 -5.65
C ALA A 31 1.95 -3.24 -4.91
N CYS A 32 0.89 -3.88 -5.44
CA CYS A 32 -0.41 -3.92 -4.77
C CYS A 32 -0.33 -4.62 -3.40
N ALA A 33 0.41 -5.73 -3.29
CA ALA A 33 0.61 -6.42 -2.01
C ALA A 33 1.36 -5.53 -1.00
N HIS A 34 2.41 -4.83 -1.43
CA HIS A 34 3.15 -3.89 -0.58
C HIS A 34 2.27 -2.72 -0.10
N ILE A 35 1.47 -2.13 -0.98
CA ILE A 35 0.53 -1.06 -0.61
C ILE A 35 -0.50 -1.58 0.39
N SER A 36 -1.09 -2.75 0.15
CA SER A 36 -2.07 -3.35 1.06
C SER A 36 -1.46 -3.57 2.45
N ASN A 37 -0.28 -4.20 2.52
CA ASN A 37 0.40 -4.44 3.79
C ASN A 37 0.72 -3.12 4.52
N HIS A 38 1.11 -2.07 3.79
CA HIS A 38 1.39 -0.78 4.41
C HIS A 38 0.12 -0.12 4.96
N LEU A 39 -0.99 -0.18 4.22
CA LEU A 39 -2.27 0.35 4.68
C LEU A 39 -2.80 -0.40 5.91
N ASP A 40 -2.65 -1.72 5.95
CA ASP A 40 -3.02 -2.53 7.11
C ASP A 40 -2.17 -2.16 8.33
N HIS A 41 -0.87 -1.95 8.13
CA HIS A 41 0.02 -1.47 9.18
C HIS A 41 -0.38 -0.08 9.69
N SER A 42 -0.56 0.92 8.81
CA SER A 42 -0.98 2.27 9.20
C SER A 42 -2.31 2.26 9.95
N ARG A 43 -3.27 1.44 9.52
CA ARG A 43 -4.54 1.28 10.23
C ARG A 43 -4.33 0.70 11.64
N ALA A 44 -3.46 -0.30 11.77
CA ALA A 44 -3.17 -0.92 13.06
C ALA A 44 -2.46 0.07 14.01
N GLU A 45 -1.50 0.85 13.51
CA GLU A 45 -0.83 1.88 14.32
C GLU A 45 -1.80 2.99 14.75
N HIS A 46 -2.65 3.49 13.85
CA HIS A 46 -3.67 4.47 14.24
C HIS A 46 -4.65 3.93 15.29
N ALA A 47 -5.04 2.66 15.20
CA ALA A 47 -5.87 2.04 16.23
C ALA A 47 -5.15 1.95 17.59
N ARG A 48 -3.83 1.74 17.61
CA ARG A 48 -3.03 1.75 18.84
C ARG A 48 -2.89 3.16 19.41
N ASP A 49 -2.65 4.16 18.55
CA ASP A 49 -2.57 5.55 18.97
C ASP A 49 -3.88 6.01 19.60
N GLU A 50 -5.02 5.62 19.03
CA GLU A 50 -6.35 5.91 19.59
C GLU A 50 -6.51 5.33 21.01
N VAL A 51 -6.11 4.06 21.22
CA VAL A 51 -6.14 3.43 22.54
C VAL A 51 -5.22 4.16 23.52
N LYS A 52 -4.02 4.55 23.07
CA LYS A 52 -3.05 5.27 23.90
C LYS A 52 -3.58 6.64 24.31
N ILE A 53 -4.16 7.39 23.38
CA ILE A 53 -4.73 8.71 23.67
C ILE A 53 -5.85 8.57 24.70
N VAL A 54 -6.78 7.63 24.51
CA VAL A 54 -7.91 7.41 25.43
C VAL A 54 -7.46 6.98 26.82
N THR A 55 -6.36 6.21 26.93
CA THR A 55 -5.91 5.66 28.22
C THR A 55 -4.96 6.59 28.97
N ASP A 56 -4.05 7.25 28.26
CA ASP A 56 -2.90 7.91 28.87
C ASP A 56 -2.99 9.44 28.84
N MET A 57 -3.82 10.03 27.98
CA MET A 57 -3.88 11.48 27.84
C MET A 57 -4.71 12.11 28.96
N ARG A 58 -4.10 13.03 29.70
CA ARG A 58 -4.74 13.76 30.82
C ARG A 58 -4.69 15.27 30.62
N THR A 59 -5.67 15.98 31.18
CA THR A 59 -5.67 17.45 31.27
C THR A 59 -4.52 17.91 32.17
N ALA A 60 -4.19 19.21 32.11
CA ALA A 60 -3.25 19.82 33.05
C ALA A 60 -3.68 19.64 34.52
N ASP A 61 -4.99 19.47 34.76
CA ASP A 61 -5.59 19.25 36.08
C ASP A 61 -5.66 17.75 36.46
N GLY A 62 -5.25 16.83 35.57
CA GLY A 62 -5.11 15.39 35.85
C GLY A 62 -6.30 14.51 35.45
N ASP A 63 -7.36 15.07 34.87
CA ASP A 63 -8.54 14.35 34.39
C ASP A 63 -8.27 13.63 33.06
N ASP A 64 -8.91 12.49 32.80
CA ASP A 64 -8.77 11.77 31.52
C ASP A 64 -9.34 12.61 30.34
N LEU A 65 -8.57 12.75 29.28
CA LEU A 65 -8.96 13.44 28.04
C LEU A 65 -9.50 12.42 27.02
N SER A 66 -10.82 12.40 26.85
CA SER A 66 -11.43 11.69 25.71
C SER A 66 -11.05 12.38 24.40
N VAL A 67 -10.82 11.62 23.32
CA VAL A 67 -10.53 12.14 21.97
C VAL A 67 -11.51 13.20 21.47
N SER A 68 -12.80 13.10 21.83
CA SER A 68 -13.82 14.09 21.48
C SER A 68 -13.54 15.49 22.04
N ARG A 69 -12.82 15.57 23.17
CA ARG A 69 -12.58 16.79 23.96
C ARG A 69 -11.25 17.47 23.59
N ILE A 70 -10.32 16.74 22.96
CA ILE A 70 -9.07 17.31 22.42
C ILE A 70 -9.38 18.37 21.35
N ARG A 71 -10.43 18.15 20.55
CA ARG A 71 -10.86 19.08 19.50
C ARG A 71 -11.23 20.47 20.06
N ASP A 72 -11.68 20.54 21.30
CA ASP A 72 -12.09 21.79 21.95
C ASP A 72 -10.90 22.72 22.26
N TYR A 73 -9.66 22.23 22.19
CA TYR A 73 -8.44 23.04 22.41
C TYR A 73 -7.86 23.66 21.12
N TYR A 74 -8.41 23.34 19.95
CA TYR A 74 -7.91 23.80 18.65
C TYR A 74 -8.91 24.70 17.90
N THR A 75 -9.98 25.16 18.55
CA THR A 75 -10.97 26.14 18.05
C THR A 75 -11.01 27.33 19.00
#